data_AF-A0A1K1SUY1-F1
#
_entry.id   AF-A0A1K1SUY1-F1
#
_cell.length_a   1.000
_cell.length_b   1.000
_cell.length_c   1.000
_cell.angle_alpha   90.00
_cell.angle_beta   90.00
_cell.angle_gamma   90.00
#
_symmetry.space_group_name_H-M   'P 1'
#
loop_
_entity.id
_entity.type
_entity.pdbx_description
1 polymer ?
#
loop_
_entity_poly.entity_id
_entity_poly.type
_entity_poly.pdbx_seq_one_letter_code
_entity_poly.pdbx_strand_id
1 'polypeptide(L)'
;MDPDHALLTRLRDLAETLPGDVSWLTGPPLRADGMRDLGERLSCLGADLISRAGVLDEIAAARLPAHGWIPECGPDPRRRLAHYVGRGEVRLGLIYFASCGAGCFPFYGTDPAGKTARHERCDKCVKEAYRIMSVQPVRTDSARSS
;
A
#
# COMPACT_ATOMS: atom_id res chain seq x y z
N MET A 1 11.71 15.88 -17.62
CA MET A 1 10.39 15.39 -18.06
C MET A 1 9.75 14.72 -16.85
N ASP A 2 8.48 14.98 -16.58
CA ASP A 2 7.78 14.39 -15.43
C ASP A 2 7.72 12.84 -15.60
N PRO A 3 8.27 12.05 -14.65
CA PRO A 3 8.28 10.59 -14.76
C PRO A 3 6.86 9.99 -14.86
N ASP A 4 5.87 10.64 -14.26
CA ASP A 4 4.46 10.20 -14.35
C ASP A 4 3.93 10.42 -15.76
N HIS A 5 4.25 11.57 -16.36
CA HIS A 5 3.87 11.88 -17.72
C HIS A 5 4.46 10.88 -18.72
N ALA A 6 5.75 10.55 -18.59
CA ALA A 6 6.41 9.58 -19.49
C ALA A 6 5.81 8.16 -19.38
N LEU A 7 5.50 7.71 -18.17
CA LEU A 7 4.86 6.41 -17.92
C LEU A 7 3.44 6.36 -18.51
N LEU A 8 2.65 7.43 -18.32
CA LEU A 8 1.31 7.56 -18.86
C LEU A 8 1.29 7.60 -20.39
N THR A 9 2.26 8.26 -21.01
CA THR A 9 2.42 8.25 -22.47
C THR A 9 2.67 6.82 -22.97
N ARG A 10 3.62 6.09 -22.37
CA ARG A 10 3.90 4.70 -22.74
C ARG A 10 2.71 3.75 -22.55
N LEU A 11 1.89 3.96 -21.52
CA LEU A 11 0.65 3.21 -21.34
C LEU A 11 -0.36 3.46 -22.46
N ARG A 12 -0.50 4.71 -22.91
CA ARG A 12 -1.38 5.07 -24.04
C ARG A 12 -0.86 4.48 -25.34
N ASP A 13 0.44 4.60 -25.60
CA ASP A 13 1.08 4.04 -26.79
C ASP A 13 0.89 2.51 -26.83
N LEU A 14 1.03 1.83 -25.69
CA LEU A 14 0.73 0.40 -25.59
C LEU A 14 -0.74 0.10 -25.89
N ALA A 15 -1.68 0.85 -25.30
CA ALA A 15 -3.10 0.64 -25.54
C ALA A 15 -3.50 0.82 -27.02
N GLU A 16 -2.84 1.75 -27.71
CA GLU A 16 -3.05 2.00 -29.13
C GLU A 16 -2.44 0.91 -30.03
N THR A 17 -1.24 0.42 -29.70
CA THR A 17 -0.49 -0.52 -30.55
C THR A 17 -0.80 -2.00 -30.28
N LEU A 18 -1.14 -2.36 -29.04
CA LEU A 18 -1.31 -3.76 -28.60
C LEU A 18 -2.30 -4.58 -29.44
N PRO A 19 -3.48 -4.06 -29.85
CA PRO A 19 -4.39 -4.83 -30.69
C PRO A 19 -3.76 -5.23 -32.03
N GLY A 20 -2.99 -4.32 -32.64
CA GLY A 20 -2.26 -4.57 -33.89
C GLY A 20 -1.14 -5.57 -33.70
N ASP A 21 -0.34 -5.40 -32.64
CA ASP A 21 0.76 -6.31 -32.29
C ASP A 21 0.21 -7.73 -32.07
N VAL A 22 -0.87 -7.89 -31.30
CA VAL A 22 -1.51 -9.20 -31.05
C VAL A 22 -2.08 -9.80 -32.34
N SER A 23 -2.75 -9.01 -33.18
CA SER A 23 -3.27 -9.51 -34.47
C SER A 23 -2.16 -9.98 -35.39
N TRP A 24 -1.01 -9.30 -35.38
CA TRP A 24 0.14 -9.65 -36.23
C TRP A 24 0.87 -10.90 -35.70
N LEU A 25 1.00 -11.06 -34.39
CA LEU A 25 1.65 -12.21 -33.75
C LEU A 25 0.84 -13.50 -33.79
N THR A 26 -0.49 -13.40 -33.81
CA THR A 26 -1.39 -14.56 -33.85
C THR A 26 -1.68 -15.06 -35.27
N GLY A 27 -1.25 -14.31 -36.29
CA GLY A 27 -1.33 -14.74 -37.69
C GLY A 27 -0.23 -15.74 -38.06
N PRO A 28 -0.47 -16.64 -39.04
CA PRO A 28 0.57 -17.50 -39.58
C PRO A 28 1.54 -16.72 -40.51
N PRO A 29 2.85 -17.03 -40.52
CA PRO A 29 3.54 -17.94 -39.59
C PRO A 29 3.74 -17.29 -38.22
N LEU A 30 3.86 -18.09 -37.16
CA LEU A 30 4.22 -17.60 -35.82
C LEU A 30 5.59 -16.89 -35.87
N ARG A 31 5.65 -15.68 -35.29
CA ARG A 31 6.82 -14.79 -35.37
C ARG A 31 7.52 -14.68 -34.02
N ALA A 32 8.58 -15.46 -33.84
CA ALA A 32 9.30 -15.54 -32.57
C ALA A 32 10.02 -14.23 -32.19
N ASP A 33 10.49 -13.47 -33.18
CA ASP A 33 11.08 -12.14 -33.02
C ASP A 33 10.07 -11.13 -32.46
N GLY A 34 8.88 -11.09 -33.05
CA GLY A 34 7.79 -10.25 -32.59
C GLY A 34 7.31 -10.58 -31.18
N MET A 35 7.21 -11.87 -30.86
CA MET A 35 6.84 -12.31 -29.51
C MET A 35 7.88 -11.87 -28.48
N ARG A 36 9.16 -11.92 -28.84
CA ARG A 36 10.26 -11.45 -27.98
C ARG A 36 10.18 -9.93 -27.77
N ASP A 37 10.05 -9.15 -28.84
CA ASP A 37 9.94 -7.69 -28.76
C ASP A 37 8.77 -7.23 -27.88
N LEU A 38 7.57 -7.77 -28.13
CA LEU A 38 6.40 -7.44 -27.32
C LEU A 38 6.60 -7.86 -25.85
N GLY A 39 7.17 -9.04 -25.62
CA GLY A 39 7.48 -9.52 -24.27
C GLY A 39 8.46 -8.60 -23.53
N GLU A 40 9.53 -8.16 -24.20
CA GLU A 40 10.52 -7.23 -23.64
C GLU A 40 9.88 -5.87 -23.34
N ARG A 41 9.09 -5.30 -24.26
CA ARG A 41 8.36 -4.04 -24.06
C ARG A 41 7.41 -4.11 -22.86
N LEU A 42 6.62 -5.18 -22.75
CA LEU A 42 5.69 -5.40 -21.64
C LEU A 42 6.42 -5.59 -20.31
N SER A 43 7.52 -6.36 -20.31
CA SER A 43 8.35 -6.57 -19.12
C SER A 43 8.97 -5.27 -18.62
N CYS A 44 9.55 -4.47 -19.52
CA CYS A 44 10.13 -3.17 -19.17
C CYS A 44 9.08 -2.21 -18.60
N LEU A 45 7.93 -2.06 -19.29
CA LEU A 45 6.85 -1.19 -18.79
C LEU A 45 6.31 -1.69 -17.45
N GLY A 46 6.14 -3.00 -17.28
CA GLY A 46 5.70 -3.61 -16.03
C GLY A 46 6.65 -3.31 -14.87
N ALA A 47 7.96 -3.42 -15.09
CA ALA A 47 8.97 -3.09 -14.09
C ALA A 47 8.90 -1.61 -13.69
N ASP A 48 8.76 -0.70 -14.67
CA ASP A 48 8.65 0.73 -14.42
C ASP A 48 7.38 1.08 -13.62
N LEU A 49 6.25 0.44 -13.93
CA LEU A 49 4.98 0.61 -13.21
C LEU A 49 5.11 0.17 -11.74
N ILE A 50 5.72 -0.99 -11.50
CA ILE A 50 5.94 -1.52 -10.14
C ILE A 50 6.87 -0.60 -9.35
N SER A 51 7.98 -0.18 -9.96
CA SER A 51 8.93 0.75 -9.34
C SER A 51 8.25 2.06 -8.96
N ARG A 52 7.47 2.65 -9.88
CA ARG A 52 6.78 3.90 -9.62
C ARG A 52 5.71 3.76 -8.55
N ALA A 53 4.96 2.66 -8.53
CA ALA A 53 4.01 2.34 -7.48
C ALA A 53 4.69 2.29 -6.11
N GLY A 54 5.87 1.67 -6.00
CA GLY A 54 6.66 1.65 -4.76
C GLY A 54 7.00 3.05 -4.26
N VAL A 55 7.44 3.95 -5.14
CA VAL A 55 7.73 5.35 -4.77
C VAL A 55 6.45 6.08 -4.31
N LEU A 56 5.32 5.84 -4.97
CA LEU A 56 4.03 6.41 -4.56
C LEU A 56 3.59 5.88 -3.18
N ASP A 57 3.79 4.60 -2.91
CA ASP A 57 3.51 3.97 -1.63
C ASP A 57 4.40 4.54 -0.52
N GLU A 58 5.68 4.81 -0.78
CA GLU A 58 6.58 5.47 0.17
C GLU A 58 6.14 6.90 0.49
N ILE A 59 5.80 7.69 -0.53
CA ILE A 59 5.27 9.06 -0.37
C ILE A 59 3.96 9.03 0.44
N ALA A 60 3.08 8.07 0.15
CA ALA A 60 1.85 7.88 0.90
C ALA A 60 2.16 7.49 2.35
N ALA A 61 3.01 6.48 2.57
CA ALA A 61 3.39 5.98 3.87
C ALA A 61 4.00 7.06 4.78
N ALA A 62 4.79 7.98 4.23
CA ALA A 62 5.35 9.12 4.97
C ALA A 62 4.28 10.05 5.58
N ARG A 63 3.05 10.02 5.06
CA ARG A 63 1.92 10.85 5.51
C ARG A 63 0.90 10.06 6.34
N LEU A 64 1.18 8.78 6.57
CA LEU A 64 0.29 7.86 7.29
C LEU A 64 0.81 7.57 8.70
N PRO A 65 -0.07 7.25 9.65
CA PRO A 65 0.34 6.96 11.01
C PRO A 65 1.13 5.65 11.06
N ALA A 66 2.26 5.65 11.77
CA ALA A 66 3.05 4.44 11.97
C ALA A 66 2.34 3.42 12.88
N HIS A 67 1.55 3.91 13.83
CA HIS A 67 0.72 3.13 14.75
C HIS A 67 -0.37 4.03 15.34
N GLY A 68 -1.39 3.44 15.96
CA GLY A 68 -2.42 4.19 16.70
C GLY A 68 -3.82 3.67 16.45
N TRP A 69 -4.82 4.47 16.82
CA TRP A 69 -6.21 4.14 16.54
C TRP A 69 -6.54 4.51 15.09
N ILE A 70 -7.09 3.57 14.33
CA ILE A 70 -7.45 3.77 12.92
C ILE A 70 -8.89 3.24 12.68
N PRO A 71 -9.77 3.99 12.00
CA PRO A 71 -11.11 3.52 11.68
C PRO A 71 -11.10 2.30 10.75
N GLU A 72 -12.05 1.38 10.96
CA GLU A 72 -12.27 0.26 10.04
C GLU A 72 -12.77 0.69 8.66
N CYS A 73 -12.51 -0.16 7.67
CA CYS A 73 -13.12 -0.07 6.36
C CYS A 73 -14.61 -0.45 6.48
N GLY A 74 -15.50 0.36 5.92
CA GLY A 74 -16.93 0.07 5.92
C GLY A 74 -17.78 1.15 5.27
N PRO A 75 -19.03 0.84 4.87
CA PRO A 75 -19.86 1.74 4.08
C PRO A 75 -20.41 2.95 4.85
N ASP A 76 -20.53 2.88 6.18
CA ASP A 76 -21.05 3.99 7.01
C ASP A 76 -19.91 4.69 7.78
N PRO A 77 -19.45 5.88 7.36
CA PRO A 77 -18.37 6.61 8.02
C PRO A 77 -18.64 6.98 9.48
N ARG A 78 -19.91 7.09 9.90
CA ARG A 78 -20.27 7.56 11.25
C ARG A 78 -20.29 6.44 12.29
N ARG A 79 -20.42 5.18 11.84
CA ARG A 79 -20.52 4.00 12.72
C ARG A 79 -19.26 3.13 12.75
N ARG A 80 -18.23 3.50 11.98
CA ARG A 80 -16.96 2.77 11.96
C ARG A 80 -16.33 2.75 13.35
N LEU A 81 -16.00 1.57 13.83
CA LEU A 81 -15.16 1.41 15.00
C LEU A 81 -13.71 1.82 14.67
N ALA A 82 -13.04 2.43 15.64
CA ALA A 82 -11.59 2.60 15.62
C ALA A 82 -10.93 1.38 16.26
N HIS A 83 -9.95 0.83 15.56
CA HIS A 83 -9.17 -0.32 16.01
C HIS A 83 -7.72 0.09 16.28
N TYR A 84 -7.08 -0.59 17.21
CA TYR A 84 -5.70 -0.27 17.56
C TYR A 84 -4.75 -1.02 16.63
N VAL A 85 -3.96 -0.21 15.94
CA VAL A 85 -2.90 -0.59 15.03
C VAL A 85 -1.55 -0.47 15.73
N GLY A 86 -0.83 -1.57 15.91
CA GLY A 86 0.43 -1.67 16.66
C GLY A 86 1.69 -1.22 15.88
N ARG A 87 2.86 -1.28 16.54
CA ARG A 87 4.16 -0.83 15.98
C ARG A 87 4.85 -1.82 15.03
N GLY A 88 4.28 -2.99 14.79
CA GLY A 88 4.88 -4.07 13.98
C GLY A 88 3.94 -4.62 12.91
N GLU A 89 3.02 -3.80 12.41
CA GLU A 89 1.90 -4.31 11.63
C GLU A 89 2.20 -4.69 10.19
N VAL A 90 1.44 -5.68 9.75
CA VAL A 90 1.32 -6.12 8.36
C VAL A 90 0.46 -5.11 7.62
N ARG A 91 1.06 -4.40 6.67
CA ARG A 91 0.35 -3.53 5.72
C ARG A 91 0.19 -4.25 4.40
N LEU A 92 -0.99 -4.17 3.81
CA LEU A 92 -1.22 -4.58 2.42
C LEU A 92 -1.56 -3.31 1.62
N GLY A 93 -0.54 -2.71 1.01
CA GLY A 93 -0.63 -1.36 0.45
C GLY A 93 -0.99 -0.34 1.53
N LEU A 94 -2.10 0.36 1.36
CA LEU A 94 -2.58 1.40 2.29
C LEU A 94 -3.49 0.87 3.41
N ILE A 95 -3.82 -0.42 3.40
CA ILE A 95 -4.69 -1.05 4.41
C ILE A 95 -3.85 -1.58 5.57
N TYR A 96 -4.30 -1.26 6.79
CA TYR A 96 -3.73 -1.74 8.04
C TYR A 96 -4.56 -2.90 8.57
N PHE A 97 -3.92 -3.83 9.25
CA PHE A 97 -4.61 -4.92 9.95
C PHE A 97 -4.40 -4.76 11.43
N ALA A 98 -5.46 -4.32 12.12
CA ALA A 98 -5.42 -4.16 13.56
C ALA A 98 -5.22 -5.50 14.28
N SER A 99 -4.80 -5.44 15.54
CA SER A 99 -4.66 -6.59 16.44
C SER A 99 -5.88 -7.53 16.52
N CYS A 100 -7.08 -7.03 16.27
CA CYS A 100 -8.31 -7.83 16.23
C CYS A 100 -8.57 -8.53 14.88
N GLY A 101 -7.75 -8.28 13.86
CA GLY A 101 -7.88 -8.76 12.49
C GLY A 101 -8.69 -7.85 11.56
N ALA A 102 -9.22 -6.72 12.04
CA ALA A 102 -9.99 -5.80 11.21
C ALA A 102 -9.12 -5.06 10.20
N GLY A 103 -9.62 -4.94 8.97
CA GLY A 103 -9.03 -4.08 7.93
C GLY A 103 -9.37 -2.61 8.21
N CYS A 104 -8.33 -1.79 8.35
CA CYS A 104 -8.43 -0.39 8.73
C CYS A 104 -7.79 0.51 7.67
N PHE A 105 -8.34 1.72 7.52
CA PHE A 105 -7.82 2.72 6.59
C PHE A 105 -7.68 4.08 7.26
N PRO A 106 -6.51 4.74 7.18
CA PRO A 106 -6.25 6.03 7.84
C PRO A 106 -6.86 7.20 7.06
N PHE A 107 -8.19 7.32 7.09
CA PHE A 107 -8.93 8.39 6.38
C PHE A 107 -8.48 9.81 6.74
N TYR A 108 -7.87 10.01 7.92
CA TYR A 108 -7.41 11.32 8.40
C TYR A 108 -5.88 11.46 8.40
N GLY A 109 -5.15 10.53 7.76
CA GLY A 109 -3.68 10.51 7.78
C GLY A 109 -3.16 10.41 9.21
N THR A 110 -2.21 11.28 9.58
CA THR A 110 -1.65 11.39 10.94
C THR A 110 -2.63 11.94 11.98
N ASP A 111 -3.81 12.42 11.55
CA ASP A 111 -4.88 12.91 12.41
C ASP A 111 -4.50 14.02 13.42
N PRO A 112 -3.86 15.13 12.98
CA PRO A 112 -3.46 16.21 13.89
C PRO A 112 -4.65 16.90 14.58
N ALA A 113 -5.84 16.81 13.99
CA ALA A 113 -7.08 17.38 14.52
C ALA A 113 -7.84 16.42 15.45
N GLY A 114 -7.32 15.22 15.72
CA GLY A 114 -7.94 14.24 16.61
C GLY A 114 -9.31 13.74 16.14
N LYS A 115 -9.59 13.75 14.84
CA LYS A 115 -10.87 13.31 14.26
C LYS A 115 -11.15 11.85 14.53
N THR A 116 -10.13 11.01 14.75
CA THR A 116 -10.32 9.60 15.08
C THR A 116 -11.02 9.42 16.43
N ALA A 117 -10.93 10.38 17.35
CA ALA A 117 -11.57 10.30 18.66
C ALA A 117 -13.11 10.27 18.60
N ARG A 118 -13.72 10.64 17.47
CA ARG A 118 -15.18 10.53 17.26
C ARG A 118 -15.66 9.10 17.03
N HIS A 119 -14.75 8.20 16.70
CA HIS A 119 -15.06 6.80 16.44
C HIS A 119 -15.00 6.04 17.76
N GLU A 120 -16.06 5.28 18.04
CA GLU A 120 -16.07 4.34 19.15
C GLU A 120 -14.92 3.34 18.99
N ARG A 121 -14.23 3.01 20.08
CA ARG A 121 -13.09 2.10 20.05
C ARG A 121 -13.56 0.66 20.16
N CYS A 122 -12.94 -0.22 19.38
CA CYS A 122 -13.17 -1.66 19.49
C CYS A 122 -12.69 -2.20 20.84
N ASP A 123 -13.58 -2.80 21.61
CA ASP A 123 -13.28 -3.35 22.95
C ASP A 123 -12.13 -4.36 22.96
N LYS A 124 -12.03 -5.20 21.92
CA LYS A 124 -10.92 -6.16 21.78
C LYS A 124 -9.59 -5.44 21.66
N CYS A 125 -9.54 -4.42 20.82
CA CYS A 125 -8.34 -3.59 20.64
C CYS A 125 -8.02 -2.75 21.86
N VAL A 126 -9.01 -2.30 22.64
CA VAL A 126 -8.75 -1.54 23.89
C VAL A 126 -7.99 -2.42 24.87
N LYS A 127 -8.47 -3.65 25.09
CA LYS A 127 -7.81 -4.62 25.98
C LYS A 127 -6.39 -4.94 25.52
N GLU A 128 -6.21 -5.16 24.23
CA GLU A 128 -4.89 -5.49 23.68
C GLU A 128 -3.93 -4.31 23.67
N ALA A 129 -4.40 -3.10 23.37
CA ALA A 129 -3.59 -1.88 23.44
C ALA A 129 -3.08 -1.64 24.88
N TYR A 130 -3.94 -1.82 25.89
CA TYR A 130 -3.51 -1.75 27.29
C TYR A 130 -2.42 -2.77 27.61
N ARG A 131 -2.59 -4.01 27.15
CA ARG A 131 -1.59 -5.06 27.32
C ARG A 131 -0.25 -4.64 26.71
N ILE A 132 -0.24 -4.23 25.44
CA ILE A 132 0.98 -3.82 24.72
C ILE A 132 1.64 -2.61 25.39
N MET A 133 0.88 -1.61 25.83
CA MET A 133 1.41 -0.41 26.49
C MET A 133 1.91 -0.67 27.91
N SER A 134 1.35 -1.67 28.59
CA SER A 134 1.73 -2.06 29.96
C SER A 134 2.98 -2.95 30.02
N VAL A 135 3.39 -3.55 28.90
CA VAL A 135 4.68 -4.24 28.78
C VAL A 135 5.76 -3.19 28.59
N GLN A 136 6.66 -3.04 29.57
CA GLN A 136 7.81 -2.15 29.44
C GLN A 136 8.62 -2.54 28.19
N PRO A 137 9.05 -1.58 27.36
CA PRO A 137 9.97 -1.89 26.27
C PRO A 137 11.21 -2.53 26.88
N VAL A 138 11.59 -3.72 26.39
CA VAL A 138 12.86 -4.36 26.72
C VAL A 138 13.94 -3.32 26.45
N ARG A 139 14.63 -2.87 27.49
CA ARG A 139 15.84 -2.07 27.34
C ARG A 139 16.83 -2.94 26.58
N THR A 140 17.03 -2.66 25.30
CA THR A 140 18.18 -3.18 24.58
C THR A 140 19.39 -2.50 25.19
N ASP A 141 20.04 -3.19 26.13
CA ASP A 141 21.34 -2.80 26.67
C ASP A 141 22.38 -2.89 25.55
N SER A 142 22.46 -1.86 24.72
CA SER A 142 23.62 -1.60 23.87
C SER A 142 24.72 -0.98 24.73
N ALA A 143 25.22 -1.76 25.68
CA ALA A 143 26.44 -1.48 26.42
C ALA A 143 27.27 -2.77 26.48
N ARG A 144 28.11 -2.96 25.47
CA ARG A 144 29.39 -3.64 25.68
C ARG A 144 30.45 -3.00 24.80
N SER A 145 31.12 -2.02 25.39
CA SER A 145 32.47 -1.63 25.01
C SER A 145 33.41 -2.80 25.30
N SER A 146 34.24 -3.16 24.33
CA SER A 146 35.66 -3.57 24.49
C SER A 146 36.30 -3.51 23.12
#